data_AF-A0A7S1HVT4-F1
#
_entry.id   AF-A0A7S1HVT4-F1
#
_cell.length_a   1.000
_cell.length_b   1.000
_cell.length_c   1.000
_cell.angle_alpha   90.00
_cell.angle_beta   90.00
_cell.angle_gamma   90.00
#
_symmetry.space_group_name_H-M   'P 1'
#
loop_
_entity.id
_entity.type
_entity.pdbx_description
1 polymer ?
#
loop_
_entity_poly.entity_id
_entity_poly.type
_entity_poly.pdbx_seq_one_letter_code
_entity_poly.pdbx_strand_id
1 'polypeptide(L)'
;PVKPEDLEGKRLAIDTSLWLQQILKGYRNESGGLVPNAHLVGLFRRICKLLYYGARPIFVFDGKTPAIKQRTVIARRRQQRKQSDQLKRVAEKLLLMQLHSKQKQKLGDSVTGSQSSGAPLAQATSSSQRE
;
A
#
# COMPACT_ATOMS: atom_id res chain seq x y z
N PRO A 1 -12.85 24.03 -18.76
CA PRO A 1 -11.98 22.84 -18.98
C PRO A 1 -11.62 22.78 -20.46
N VAL A 2 -10.38 22.42 -20.81
CA VAL A 2 -9.93 22.32 -22.22
C VAL A 2 -10.20 20.91 -22.72
N LYS A 3 -10.79 20.77 -23.92
CA LYS A 3 -11.06 19.47 -24.52
C LYS A 3 -9.81 18.96 -25.25
N PRO A 4 -9.60 17.64 -25.36
CA PRO A 4 -8.46 17.09 -26.08
C PRO A 4 -8.41 17.49 -27.56
N GLU A 5 -9.56 17.69 -28.20
CA GLU A 5 -9.69 18.12 -29.59
C GLU A 5 -9.15 19.55 -29.81
N ASP A 6 -9.16 20.38 -28.77
CA ASP A 6 -8.61 21.73 -28.81
C ASP A 6 -7.07 21.75 -28.90
N LEU A 7 -6.41 20.60 -28.91
CA LEU A 7 -4.95 20.45 -29.02
C LEU A 7 -4.46 20.28 -30.46
N GLU A 8 -5.36 20.20 -31.43
CA GLU A 8 -5.03 20.02 -32.84
C GLU A 8 -4.09 21.14 -33.35
N GLY A 9 -3.01 20.75 -34.02
CA GLY A 9 -1.98 21.65 -34.55
C GLY A 9 -1.08 22.30 -33.51
N LYS A 10 -1.39 22.20 -32.21
CA LYS A 10 -0.61 22.84 -31.13
C LYS A 10 0.70 22.10 -30.87
N ARG A 11 1.76 22.87 -30.63
CA ARG A 11 3.05 22.35 -30.16
C ARG A 11 3.01 22.19 -28.65
N LEU A 12 3.27 20.98 -28.17
CA LEU A 12 3.18 20.64 -26.74
C LEU A 12 4.53 20.15 -26.24
N ALA A 13 5.13 20.87 -25.29
CA ALA A 13 6.31 20.39 -24.59
C ALA A 13 5.90 19.36 -23.53
N ILE A 14 6.54 18.19 -23.54
CA ILE A 14 6.22 17.06 -22.67
C ILE A 14 7.42 16.75 -21.78
N ASP A 15 7.21 16.75 -20.47
CA ASP A 15 8.19 16.21 -19.52
C ASP A 15 8.19 14.68 -19.61
N THR A 16 9.13 14.16 -20.39
CA THR A 16 9.26 12.73 -20.65
C THR A 16 9.88 12.01 -19.46
N SER A 17 10.75 12.69 -18.71
CA SER A 17 11.37 12.13 -17.52
C SER A 17 10.32 11.80 -16.45
N LEU A 18 9.31 12.65 -16.30
CA LEU A 18 8.18 12.41 -15.41
C LEU A 18 7.27 11.30 -15.94
N TRP A 19 6.98 11.27 -17.24
CA TRP A 19 6.19 10.19 -17.85
C TRP A 19 6.81 8.81 -17.60
N LEU A 20 8.13 8.68 -17.80
CA LEU A 20 8.85 7.44 -17.53
C LEU A 20 8.72 7.00 -16.08
N GLN A 21 8.93 7.91 -15.13
CA GLN A 21 8.79 7.61 -13.70
C GLN A 21 7.36 7.23 -13.31
N GLN A 22 6.35 7.87 -13.90
CA GLN A 22 4.94 7.54 -13.68
C GLN A 22 4.60 6.16 -14.24
N ILE A 23 5.04 5.85 -15.46
CA ILE A 23 4.78 4.57 -16.11
C ILE A 23 5.41 3.44 -15.29
N LEU A 24 6.68 3.57 -14.88
CA LEU A 24 7.35 2.57 -14.04
C LEU A 24 6.67 2.34 -12.68
N LYS A 25 6.05 3.38 -12.11
CA LYS A 25 5.33 3.24 -10.84
C LYS A 25 3.92 2.68 -11.03
N GLY A 26 3.23 3.07 -12.09
CA GLY A 26 1.81 2.78 -12.31
C GLY A 26 1.51 1.52 -13.12
N TYR A 27 2.40 1.09 -14.02
CA TYR A 27 2.22 -0.14 -14.79
C TYR A 27 2.70 -1.33 -13.94
N ARG A 28 1.76 -1.85 -13.15
CA ARG A 28 1.94 -3.03 -12.32
C ARG A 28 1.08 -4.17 -12.85
N ASN A 29 1.58 -5.40 -12.74
CA ASN A 29 0.73 -6.57 -12.94
C ASN A 29 -0.20 -6.75 -11.73
N GLU A 30 -1.15 -7.69 -11.81
CA GLU A 30 -2.10 -7.98 -10.74
C GLU A 30 -1.42 -8.36 -9.41
N SER A 31 -0.23 -8.95 -9.49
CA SER A 31 0.62 -9.29 -8.34
C SER A 31 1.47 -8.13 -7.81
N GLY A 32 1.35 -6.92 -8.36
CA GLY A 32 2.13 -5.73 -7.97
C GLY A 32 3.57 -5.66 -8.51
N GLY A 33 4.00 -6.66 -9.27
CA GLY A 33 5.27 -6.73 -9.99
C GLY A 33 5.36 -5.73 -11.13
N LEU A 34 6.60 -5.43 -11.55
CA LEU A 34 6.85 -4.57 -12.70
C LEU A 34 6.50 -5.28 -14.00
N VAL A 35 5.80 -4.60 -14.90
CA VAL A 35 5.55 -5.10 -16.25
C VAL A 35 6.83 -4.92 -17.10
N PRO A 36 7.35 -5.97 -17.75
CA PRO A 36 8.50 -5.86 -18.65
C PRO A 36 8.25 -4.82 -19.73
N ASN A 37 9.24 -3.97 -20.02
CA ASN A 37 9.15 -2.93 -21.06
C ASN A 37 7.94 -1.99 -20.93
N ALA A 38 7.38 -1.83 -19.72
CA ALA A 38 6.22 -0.97 -19.46
C ALA A 38 6.39 0.45 -20.00
N HIS A 39 7.61 0.97 -19.91
CA HIS A 39 7.97 2.29 -20.41
C HIS A 39 7.72 2.43 -21.92
N LEU A 40 8.04 1.43 -22.74
CA LEU A 40 7.80 1.45 -24.18
C LEU A 40 6.30 1.44 -24.48
N VAL A 41 5.57 0.50 -23.87
CA VAL A 41 4.12 0.35 -24.09
C VAL A 41 3.37 1.61 -23.64
N GLY A 42 3.69 2.12 -22.45
CA GLY A 42 3.07 3.30 -21.88
C GLY A 42 3.37 4.58 -22.65
N LEU A 43 4.62 4.77 -23.08
CA LEU A 43 4.99 5.91 -23.93
C LEU A 43 4.30 5.82 -25.28
N PHE A 44 4.39 4.68 -25.96
CA PHE A 44 3.78 4.48 -27.27
C PHE A 44 2.29 4.83 -27.26
N ARG A 45 1.53 4.30 -26.28
CA ARG A 45 0.10 4.60 -26.15
C ARG A 45 -0.19 6.10 -25.94
N ARG A 46 0.62 6.79 -25.14
CA ARG A 46 0.47 8.23 -24.89
C ARG A 46 0.80 9.06 -26.14
N ILE A 47 1.84 8.67 -26.89
CA ILE A 47 2.24 9.32 -28.14
C ILE A 47 1.14 9.16 -29.19
N CYS A 48 0.65 7.94 -29.39
CA CYS A 48 -0.46 7.68 -30.30
C CYS A 48 -1.70 8.52 -29.94
N LYS A 49 -2.01 8.66 -28.65
CA LYS A 49 -3.13 9.49 -28.20
C LYS A 49 -2.93 10.98 -28.55
N LEU A 50 -1.73 11.52 -28.40
CA LEU A 50 -1.46 12.91 -28.76
C LEU A 50 -1.54 13.14 -30.27
N LEU A 51 -0.97 12.23 -31.06
CA LEU A 51 -1.02 12.29 -32.51
C LEU A 51 -2.44 12.11 -33.04
N TYR A 52 -3.26 11.28 -32.39
CA TYR A 52 -4.67 11.10 -32.72
C TYR A 52 -5.46 12.41 -32.64
N TYR A 53 -5.18 13.27 -31.65
CA TYR A 53 -5.77 14.61 -31.55
C TYR A 53 -5.01 15.68 -32.36
N GLY A 54 -4.12 15.29 -33.27
CA GLY A 54 -3.39 16.22 -34.14
C GLY A 54 -2.38 17.11 -33.42
N ALA A 55 -2.02 16.80 -32.16
CA ALA A 55 -1.03 17.56 -31.42
C ALA A 55 0.39 17.28 -31.93
N ARG A 56 1.29 18.25 -31.75
CA ARG A 56 2.71 18.18 -32.14
C ARG A 56 3.60 18.10 -30.90
N PRO A 57 3.89 16.89 -30.39
CA PRO A 57 4.66 16.72 -29.16
C PRO A 57 6.14 17.06 -29.34
N ILE A 58 6.72 17.73 -28.35
CA ILE A 58 8.16 18.00 -28.20
C ILE A 58 8.60 17.36 -26.89
N PHE A 59 9.40 16.30 -26.99
CA PHE A 59 9.87 15.56 -25.81
C PHE A 59 11.03 16.30 -25.14
N VAL A 60 10.84 16.65 -23.88
CA VAL A 60 11.85 17.27 -23.03
C VAL A 60 12.30 16.24 -22.00
N PHE A 61 13.61 16.11 -21.86
CA PHE A 61 14.25 15.24 -20.87
C PHE A 61 15.06 16.10 -19.90
N ASP A 62 14.99 15.77 -18.62
CA ASP A 62 15.83 16.36 -17.59
C ASP A 62 17.32 16.10 -17.89
N GLY A 63 18.13 17.15 -17.77
CA GLY A 63 19.59 17.04 -17.81
C GLY A 63 20.20 16.78 -16.43
N LYS A 64 21.39 17.35 -16.18
CA LYS A 64 22.04 17.25 -14.86
C LYS A 64 21.15 17.91 -13.79
N THR A 65 20.91 17.18 -12.71
CA THR A 65 20.11 17.70 -11.60
C THR A 65 20.88 18.80 -10.86
N PRO A 66 20.31 19.99 -10.60
CA PRO A 66 20.98 21.04 -9.82
C PRO A 66 21.32 20.58 -8.40
N ALA A 67 22.43 21.10 -7.84
CA ALA A 67 22.95 20.69 -6.54
C ALA A 67 21.92 20.78 -5.40
N ILE A 68 21.07 21.83 -5.42
CA ILE A 68 20.00 22.01 -4.43
C ILE A 68 18.97 20.87 -4.47
N LYS A 69 18.49 20.49 -5.66
CA LYS A 69 17.54 19.36 -5.85
C LYS A 69 18.18 18.04 -5.43
N GLN A 70 19.47 17.83 -5.73
CA GLN A 70 20.18 16.63 -5.30
C GLN A 70 20.21 16.48 -3.78
N ARG A 71 20.62 17.54 -3.05
CA ARG A 71 20.68 17.53 -1.58
C ARG A 71 19.32 17.19 -0.96
N THR A 72 18.25 17.82 -1.44
CA THR A 72 16.88 17.56 -0.96
C THR A 72 16.40 16.14 -1.27
N VAL A 73 16.68 15.62 -2.46
CA VAL A 73 16.29 14.25 -2.84
C VAL A 73 16.99 13.22 -1.96
N ILE A 74 18.28 13.40 -1.67
CA ILE A 74 19.05 12.52 -0.78
C ILE A 74 18.46 12.55 0.63
N ALA A 75 18.23 13.74 1.19
CA ALA A 75 17.63 13.89 2.52
C ALA A 75 16.26 13.20 2.61
N ARG A 76 15.40 13.38 1.61
CA ARG A 76 14.08 12.74 1.54
C ARG A 76 14.18 11.22 1.47
N ARG A 77 15.06 10.68 0.63
CA ARG A 77 15.31 9.23 0.54
C ARG A 77 15.80 8.65 1.87
N ARG A 78 16.68 9.37 2.57
CA ARG A 78 17.15 8.97 3.91
C ARG A 78 16.01 8.91 4.91
N GLN A 79 15.11 9.89 4.91
CA GLN A 79 13.96 9.91 5.80
C GLN A 79 12.97 8.78 5.50
N GLN A 80 12.67 8.52 4.23
CA GLN A 80 11.80 7.41 3.82
C GLN A 80 12.35 6.06 4.27
N ARG A 81 13.66 5.84 4.14
CA ARG A 81 14.31 4.60 4.64
C ARG A 81 14.15 4.46 6.15
N LYS A 82 14.44 5.52 6.92
CA LYS A 82 14.26 5.52 8.38
C LYS A 82 12.82 5.18 8.79
N GLN A 83 11.82 5.78 8.11
CA GLN A 83 10.41 5.51 8.38
C GLN A 83 10.04 4.05 8.06
N SER A 84 10.51 3.52 6.93
CA SER A 84 10.31 2.12 6.57
C SER A 84 10.94 1.17 7.61
N ASP A 85 12.13 1.47 8.11
CA ASP A 85 12.80 0.65 9.11
C ASP A 85 12.07 0.71 10.47
N GLN A 86 11.59 1.88 10.87
CA GLN A 86 10.76 2.03 12.06
C GLN A 86 9.45 1.25 11.94
N LEU A 87 8.77 1.35 10.80
CA LEU A 87 7.53 0.62 10.55
C LEU A 87 7.72 -0.89 10.69
N LYS A 88 8.81 -1.44 10.13
CA LYS A 88 9.14 -2.86 10.26
C LYS A 88 9.32 -3.28 11.73
N ARG A 89 10.07 -2.50 12.51
CA ARG A 89 10.29 -2.77 13.95
C ARG A 89 8.99 -2.72 14.75
N VAL A 90 8.12 -1.75 14.44
CA VAL A 90 6.83 -1.63 15.10
C VAL A 90 5.94 -2.81 14.74
N ALA A 91 5.87 -3.21 13.46
CA ALA A 91 5.10 -4.36 13.01
C ALA A 91 5.58 -5.66 13.69
N GLU A 92 6.89 -5.86 13.79
CA GLU A 92 7.49 -7.01 14.48
C GLU A 92 7.11 -7.04 15.97
N LYS A 93 7.26 -5.90 16.67
CA LYS A 93 6.88 -5.79 18.08
C LYS A 93 5.39 -6.05 18.30
N LEU A 94 4.52 -5.49 17.45
CA LEU A 94 3.09 -5.72 17.52
C LEU A 94 2.73 -7.20 17.31
N LEU A 95 3.37 -7.86 16.34
CA LEU A 95 3.17 -9.28 16.08
C LEU A 95 3.58 -10.14 17.28
N LEU A 96 4.75 -9.87 17.87
CA LEU A 96 5.22 -10.58 19.07
C LEU A 96 4.26 -10.41 20.25
N MET A 97 3.77 -9.19 20.49
CA MET A 97 2.78 -8.92 21.55
C MET A 97 1.47 -9.69 21.30
N GLN A 98 1.00 -9.78 20.05
CA GLN A 98 -0.18 -10.56 19.70
C GLN A 98 0.03 -12.06 19.95
N LEU A 99 1.18 -12.62 19.58
CA LEU A 99 1.50 -14.04 19.84
C LEU A 99 1.55 -14.35 21.34
N HIS A 100 2.22 -13.51 22.14
CA HIS A 100 2.29 -13.69 23.60
C HIS A 100 0.90 -13.59 24.25
N SER A 101 0.03 -12.68 23.78
CA SER A 101 -1.34 -12.55 24.30
C SER A 101 -2.20 -13.79 24.00
N LYS A 102 -2.10 -14.36 22.79
CA LYS A 102 -2.79 -15.59 22.42
C LYS A 102 -2.29 -16.79 23.21
N GLN A 103 -0.99 -16.87 23.50
CA GLN A 103 -0.42 -17.94 24.32
C GLN A 103 -0.90 -17.86 25.77
N LYS A 104 -0.99 -16.65 26.35
CA LYS A 104 -1.56 -16.44 27.69
C LYS A 104 -3.04 -16.81 27.76
N GLN A 105 -3.84 -16.46 26.75
CA GLN A 105 -5.25 -16.87 26.69
C GLN A 105 -5.40 -18.39 26.66
N LYS A 106 -4.63 -19.08 25.80
CA LYS A 106 -4.62 -20.56 25.75
C LYS A 106 -4.22 -21.19 27.09
N LEU A 107 -3.25 -20.62 27.80
CA LEU A 107 -2.89 -21.10 29.14
C LEU A 107 -4.00 -20.82 30.17
N GLY A 108 -4.67 -19.67 30.09
CA GLY A 108 -5.79 -19.32 30.96
C GLY A 108 -6.98 -20.27 30.81
N ASP A 109 -7.36 -20.60 29.57
CA ASP A 109 -8.47 -21.52 29.28
C ASP A 109 -8.16 -22.96 29.73
N SER A 110 -6.88 -23.37 29.70
CA SER A 110 -6.45 -24.69 30.20
C SER A 110 -6.46 -24.83 31.73
N VAL A 111 -6.42 -23.71 32.47
CA VAL A 111 -6.47 -23.71 33.94
C VAL A 111 -7.92 -23.67 34.45
N THR A 112 -8.87 -23.11 33.69
CA THR A 112 -10.30 -23.11 34.05
C THR A 112 -11.03 -24.39 33.66
N GLY A 113 -10.45 -25.25 32.82
CA GLY A 113 -11.03 -26.53 32.39
C GLY A 113 -10.86 -27.72 33.34
N SER A 114 -10.19 -27.54 34.49
CA SER A 114 -9.86 -28.63 35.43
C SER A 114 -10.62 -28.60 36.77
N GLN A 115 -11.67 -27.78 36.90
CA GLN A 115 -12.63 -27.86 38.00
C GLN A 115 -14.06 -28.13 37.48
N SER A 116 -14.29 -29.33 36.97
CA SER A 116 -15.62 -29.92 36.83
C SER A 116 -15.60 -31.40 37.19
N SER A 117 -15.25 -31.71 38.44
CA SER A 117 -15.48 -33.04 39.04
C SER A 117 -15.88 -32.85 40.50
N GLY A 118 -17.18 -32.82 40.75
CA GLY A 118 -17.74 -32.66 42.08
C GLY A 118 -19.24 -32.48 42.03
N ALA A 119 -19.98 -33.56 41.78
CA ALA A 119 -21.39 -33.61 42.17
C ALA A 119 -21.50 -33.43 43.70
N PRO A 120 -22.58 -32.80 44.17
CA PRO A 120 -23.39 -33.51 45.14
C PRO A 120 -24.87 -33.52 44.74
N LEU A 121 -25.38 -34.74 44.78
CA LEU A 121 -26.77 -35.12 44.87
C LEU A 121 -27.35 -34.66 46.21
N ALA A 122 -28.42 -33.84 46.23
CA ALA A 122 -29.35 -33.77 47.35
C ALA A 122 -30.72 -33.16 46.99
N GLN A 123 -31.71 -34.06 46.94
CA GLN A 123 -33.10 -33.93 47.40
C GLN A 123 -34.10 -33.00 46.69
N ALA A 124 -35.05 -33.67 46.05
CA ALA A 124 -36.41 -33.18 45.85
C ALA A 124 -37.12 -32.94 47.20
N THR A 125 -37.80 -31.80 47.33
CA THR A 125 -39.07 -31.71 48.06
C THR A 125 -40.03 -30.80 47.29
N SER A 126 -41.27 -31.27 47.21
CA SER A 126 -42.43 -30.69 46.55
C SER A 126 -43.15 -29.67 47.43
N SER A 127 -44.08 -28.92 46.82
CA SER A 127 -45.15 -28.09 47.44
C SER A 127 -44.67 -26.75 48.02
N SER A 128 -45.39 -25.62 48.04
CA SER A 128 -46.79 -25.29 47.79
C SER A 128 -46.92 -23.74 47.82
N GLN A 129 -47.85 -23.18 47.03
CA GLN A 129 -48.67 -21.98 47.31
C GLN A 129 -48.07 -20.54 47.37
N ARG A 130 -48.77 -19.65 46.62
CA ARG A 130 -49.30 -18.28 46.96
C ARG A 130 -48.29 -17.27 47.54
N GLU A 131 -48.15 -16.05 47.05
CA GLU A 131 -49.09 -15.04 46.53
C GLU A 131 -48.47 -14.21 45.39
#